data_AF-A0A7V8NWA1-F1
#
_entry.id   AF-A0A7V8NWA1-F1
#
_cell.length_a   1.000
_cell.length_b   1.000
_cell.length_c   1.000
_cell.angle_alpha   90.00
_cell.angle_beta   90.00
_cell.angle_gamma   90.00
#
_symmetry.space_group_name_H-M   'P 1'
#
loop_
_entity.id
_entity.type
_entity.pdbx_description
1 polymer ?
#
loop_
_entity_poly.entity_id
_entity_poly.type
_entity_poly.pdbx_seq_one_letter_code
_entity_poly.pdbx_strand_id
1 'polypeptide(L)'
;GEVQTPLNAVQAESVAKQVSASGAEAVAVCFLHSWNNPIHESHMARLLNSDPKTYRSISHEIVREYGEYERISTTVLNSYIGPKVSAYLKGLERLLEEEGFGGKLWIMQSNGGVMSSPVARRLPVAMLESGPVGGFIAAARIGTALGYPNVIGFDMGGTTAKASPAPNGEPQMSHGYHIGGYASGQPMMLPVVDTVEVGSGGGSIARVDPTGSLKVGPVSAGADPGPACYGKGGSEPTVTDANLVLGRLDPNQFLGGEMPLDVEAARKAISGSIARPLGLSETEAARAIIQIAVMSMSLAVRQVSIERGDDPRDFVMVAFGGAGPLHASEVARSLHIPLVVIPNFPGQFSASGMLMAEPRHDFVRTYYRPLDQTDFIGLGRIADEMEVLARERIGTTDIRMRHFLEVRY
;
A
#
# COMPACT_ATOMS: atom_id res chain seq x y z
N GLY A 1 -29.38 17.23 -1.28
CA GLY A 1 -29.67 15.95 -0.61
C GLY A 1 -31.00 16.00 0.10
N GLU A 2 -32.09 16.19 -0.64
CA GLU A 2 -33.45 16.18 -0.07
C GLU A 2 -33.88 14.75 0.24
N VAL A 3 -34.69 14.56 1.28
CA VAL A 3 -35.24 13.25 1.64
C VAL A 3 -36.46 12.97 0.77
N GLN A 4 -36.29 12.10 -0.23
CA GLN A 4 -37.38 11.66 -1.10
C GLN A 4 -38.23 10.56 -0.44
N THR A 5 -37.57 9.58 0.19
CA THR A 5 -38.22 8.50 0.94
C THR A 5 -37.72 8.54 2.38
N PRO A 6 -38.58 8.85 3.37
CA PRO A 6 -38.19 8.81 4.78
C PRO A 6 -37.73 7.42 5.22
N LEU A 7 -36.70 7.35 6.07
CA LEU A 7 -36.27 6.09 6.68
C LEU A 7 -37.41 5.50 7.52
N ASN A 8 -37.80 4.25 7.24
CA ASN A 8 -38.76 3.53 8.06
C ASN A 8 -38.09 3.04 9.35
N ALA A 9 -38.42 3.67 10.48
CA ALA A 9 -37.81 3.38 11.78
C ALA A 9 -38.01 1.91 12.23
N VAL A 10 -39.19 1.33 11.98
CA VAL A 10 -39.50 -0.06 12.37
C VAL A 10 -38.64 -1.04 11.57
N GLN A 11 -38.49 -0.80 10.26
CA GLN A 11 -37.60 -1.61 9.42
C GLN A 11 -36.13 -1.43 9.81
N ALA A 12 -35.69 -0.20 10.10
CA ALA A 12 -34.34 0.09 10.55
C ALA A 12 -33.98 -0.66 11.85
N GLU A 13 -34.88 -0.65 12.84
CA GLU A 13 -34.72 -1.41 14.08
C GLU A 13 -34.70 -2.93 13.84
N SER A 14 -35.55 -3.42 12.93
CA SER A 14 -35.57 -4.83 12.56
C SER A 14 -34.27 -5.27 11.91
N VAL A 15 -33.73 -4.48 10.98
CA VAL A 15 -32.42 -4.74 10.34
C VAL A 15 -31.30 -4.71 11.38
N ALA A 16 -31.28 -3.73 12.29
CA ALA A 16 -30.27 -3.67 13.35
C ALA A 16 -30.28 -4.94 14.23
N LYS A 17 -31.48 -5.44 14.59
CA LYS A 17 -31.62 -6.71 15.33
C LYS A 17 -31.15 -7.91 14.51
N GLN A 18 -31.43 -7.95 13.21
CA GLN A 18 -30.95 -9.01 12.32
C GLN A 18 -29.42 -9.03 12.22
N VAL A 19 -28.79 -7.86 12.11
CA VAL A 19 -27.32 -7.75 12.11
C VAL A 19 -26.74 -8.31 13.41
N SER A 20 -27.25 -7.89 14.58
CA SER A 20 -26.77 -8.42 15.86
C SER A 20 -27.01 -9.93 16.03
N ALA A 21 -28.10 -10.47 15.48
CA ALA A 21 -28.41 -11.89 15.52
C ALA A 21 -27.59 -12.74 14.52
N SER A 22 -27.01 -12.13 13.49
CA SER A 22 -26.29 -12.85 12.43
C SER A 22 -24.95 -13.44 12.86
N GLY A 23 -24.36 -12.93 13.95
CA GLY A 23 -23.01 -13.29 14.37
C GLY A 23 -21.90 -12.65 13.52
N ALA A 24 -22.22 -11.68 12.66
CA ALA A 24 -21.23 -10.94 11.88
C ALA A 24 -20.27 -10.16 12.79
N GLU A 25 -18.97 -10.27 12.54
CA GLU A 25 -17.94 -9.52 13.27
C GLU A 25 -17.92 -8.02 12.91
N ALA A 26 -18.42 -7.67 11.72
CA ALA A 26 -18.45 -6.31 11.21
C ALA A 26 -19.66 -6.05 10.30
N VAL A 27 -20.10 -4.78 10.25
CA VAL A 27 -21.16 -4.29 9.37
C VAL A 27 -20.73 -3.00 8.67
N ALA A 28 -21.07 -2.88 7.39
CA ALA A 28 -20.94 -1.66 6.61
C ALA A 28 -22.34 -1.08 6.36
N VAL A 29 -22.52 0.22 6.61
CA VAL A 29 -23.79 0.92 6.37
C VAL A 29 -23.60 1.91 5.23
N CYS A 30 -24.28 1.64 4.11
CA CYS A 30 -24.14 2.42 2.89
C CYS A 30 -25.53 2.77 2.32
N PHE A 31 -25.89 4.03 2.33
CA PHE A 31 -27.08 4.56 1.64
C PHE A 31 -26.65 5.32 0.38
N LEU A 32 -27.55 5.36 -0.61
CA LEU A 32 -27.36 6.23 -1.76
C LEU A 32 -27.38 7.69 -1.32
N HIS A 33 -26.46 8.49 -1.88
CA HIS A 33 -26.31 9.91 -1.60
C HIS A 33 -26.06 10.30 -0.13
N SER A 34 -25.65 9.36 0.73
CA SER A 34 -25.25 9.64 2.12
C SER A 34 -24.07 10.61 2.21
N TRP A 35 -23.24 10.67 1.16
CA TRP A 35 -22.18 11.66 1.02
C TRP A 35 -22.71 13.10 1.04
N ASN A 36 -23.93 13.32 0.52
CA ASN A 36 -24.58 14.63 0.46
C ASN A 36 -25.43 14.87 1.71
N ASN A 37 -26.30 13.92 2.06
CA ASN A 37 -27.15 13.98 3.26
C ASN A 37 -27.02 12.68 4.07
N PRO A 38 -26.27 12.70 5.21
CA PRO A 38 -25.97 11.50 5.98
C PRO A 38 -27.07 11.09 6.97
N ILE A 39 -28.19 11.81 7.07
CA ILE A 39 -29.12 11.70 8.22
C ILE A 39 -29.66 10.27 8.45
N HIS A 40 -29.89 9.50 7.38
CA HIS A 40 -30.35 8.11 7.48
C HIS A 40 -29.23 7.16 7.90
N GLU A 41 -28.00 7.37 7.43
CA GLU A 41 -26.84 6.60 7.88
C GLU A 41 -26.53 6.86 9.35
N SER A 42 -26.57 8.13 9.77
CA SER A 42 -26.39 8.49 11.18
C SER A 42 -27.48 7.88 12.07
N HIS A 43 -28.71 7.74 11.56
CA HIS A 43 -29.77 7.02 12.27
C HIS A 43 -29.40 5.54 12.43
N MET A 44 -29.05 4.84 11.35
CA MET A 44 -28.64 3.43 11.41
C MET A 44 -27.43 3.22 12.32
N ALA A 45 -26.45 4.13 12.29
CA ALA A 45 -25.29 4.09 13.16
C ALA A 45 -25.69 4.13 14.65
N ARG A 46 -26.67 4.94 15.03
CA ARG A 46 -27.20 4.99 16.41
C ARG A 46 -27.89 3.69 16.81
N LEU A 47 -28.64 3.05 15.92
CA LEU A 47 -29.29 1.77 16.23
C LEU A 47 -28.26 0.64 16.43
N LEU A 48 -27.22 0.63 15.59
CA LEU A 48 -26.14 -0.34 15.64
C LEU A 48 -25.13 -0.07 16.79
N ASN A 49 -25.17 1.09 17.46
CA ASN A 49 -24.34 1.37 18.65
C ASN A 49 -24.65 0.42 19.82
N SER A 50 -25.83 -0.21 19.84
CA SER A 50 -26.30 -1.04 20.94
C SER A 50 -25.54 -2.36 21.09
N ASP A 51 -24.86 -2.82 20.03
CA ASP A 51 -24.03 -4.01 20.04
C ASP A 51 -22.54 -3.64 19.90
N PRO A 52 -21.80 -3.50 21.02
CA PRO A 52 -20.41 -3.10 21.01
C PRO A 52 -19.46 -4.19 20.46
N LYS A 53 -19.95 -5.41 20.22
CA LYS A 53 -19.14 -6.51 19.68
C LYS A 53 -18.97 -6.40 18.16
N THR A 54 -19.92 -5.77 17.48
CA THR A 54 -19.90 -5.64 16.02
C THR A 54 -19.11 -4.40 15.61
N TYR A 55 -18.06 -4.60 14.79
CA TYR A 55 -17.31 -3.49 14.18
C TYR A 55 -18.18 -2.78 13.15
N ARG A 56 -18.12 -1.45 13.05
CA ARG A 56 -19.02 -0.68 12.19
C ARG A 56 -18.26 0.31 11.34
N SER A 57 -18.55 0.31 10.05
CA SER A 57 -18.14 1.36 9.12
C SER A 57 -19.39 2.03 8.55
N ILE A 58 -19.46 3.35 8.66
CA ILE A 58 -20.58 4.14 8.14
C ILE A 58 -20.06 4.94 6.94
N SER A 59 -20.65 4.77 5.76
CA SER A 59 -19.98 5.18 4.51
C SER A 59 -19.65 6.67 4.47
N HIS A 60 -20.54 7.56 4.93
CA HIS A 60 -20.27 9.01 4.96
C HIS A 60 -19.18 9.43 5.97
N GLU A 61 -18.84 8.58 6.93
CA GLU A 61 -17.74 8.80 7.89
C GLU A 61 -16.40 8.31 7.35
N ILE A 62 -16.42 7.30 6.47
CA ILE A 62 -15.22 6.72 5.84
C ILE A 62 -14.83 7.52 4.60
N VAL A 63 -15.76 7.71 3.66
CA VAL A 63 -15.55 8.47 2.41
C VAL A 63 -16.81 9.27 2.08
N ARG A 64 -16.70 10.59 2.06
CA ARG A 64 -17.83 11.50 1.78
C ARG A 64 -17.78 12.08 0.37
N GLU A 65 -17.64 11.18 -0.58
CA GLU A 65 -17.53 11.47 -2.01
C GLU A 65 -18.62 10.80 -2.84
N TYR A 66 -18.90 11.38 -4.01
CA TYR A 66 -19.79 10.82 -5.02
C TYR A 66 -19.19 9.55 -5.65
N GLY A 67 -20.06 8.67 -6.16
CA GLY A 67 -19.73 7.32 -6.64
C GLY A 67 -20.19 6.27 -5.63
N GLU A 68 -21.21 5.50 -5.96
CA GLU A 68 -21.75 4.47 -5.07
C GLU A 68 -20.85 3.25 -4.98
N TYR A 69 -20.30 2.77 -6.09
CA TYR A 69 -19.54 1.52 -6.12
C TYR A 69 -18.23 1.64 -5.33
N GLU A 70 -17.41 2.64 -5.62
CA GLU A 70 -16.12 2.87 -4.98
C GLU A 70 -16.27 3.23 -3.50
N ARG A 71 -17.28 4.05 -3.15
CA ARG A 71 -17.59 4.39 -1.75
C ARG A 71 -18.03 3.16 -0.96
N ILE A 72 -18.93 2.35 -1.53
CA ILE A 72 -19.39 1.11 -0.90
C ILE A 72 -18.22 0.15 -0.74
N SER A 73 -17.43 -0.07 -1.79
CA SER A 73 -16.28 -0.96 -1.76
C SER A 73 -15.28 -0.54 -0.68
N THR A 74 -14.91 0.75 -0.62
CA THR A 74 -14.03 1.29 0.43
C THR A 74 -14.59 1.06 1.83
N THR A 75 -15.90 1.27 2.04
CA THR A 75 -16.55 1.06 3.35
C THR A 75 -16.57 -0.41 3.74
N VAL A 76 -16.81 -1.31 2.77
CA VAL A 76 -16.77 -2.77 2.97
C VAL A 76 -15.36 -3.23 3.28
N LEU A 77 -14.35 -2.76 2.55
CA LEU A 77 -12.94 -3.04 2.80
C LEU A 77 -12.55 -2.62 4.23
N ASN A 78 -12.97 -1.43 4.66
CA ASN A 78 -12.74 -0.95 6.02
C ASN A 78 -13.38 -1.86 7.08
N SER A 79 -14.63 -2.29 6.88
CA SER A 79 -15.31 -3.24 7.77
C SER A 79 -14.65 -4.62 7.78
N TYR A 80 -14.16 -5.09 6.64
CA TYR A 80 -13.55 -6.41 6.50
C TYR A 80 -12.26 -6.54 7.33
N ILE A 81 -11.41 -5.51 7.32
CA ILE A 81 -10.13 -5.52 8.06
C ILE A 81 -10.25 -4.95 9.49
N GLY A 82 -11.30 -4.18 9.76
CA GLY A 82 -11.55 -3.47 11.02
C GLY A 82 -11.38 -4.28 12.30
N PRO A 83 -12.06 -5.43 12.45
CA PRO A 83 -11.93 -6.26 13.65
C PRO A 83 -10.48 -6.68 13.93
N LYS A 84 -9.78 -7.18 12.91
CA LYS A 84 -8.39 -7.68 13.03
C LYS A 84 -7.42 -6.56 13.40
N VAL A 85 -7.48 -5.44 12.68
CA VAL A 85 -6.60 -4.29 12.95
C VAL A 85 -6.90 -3.69 14.32
N SER A 86 -8.18 -3.58 14.69
CA SER A 86 -8.59 -3.05 15.99
C SER A 86 -8.10 -3.90 17.16
N ALA A 87 -8.21 -5.23 17.05
CA ALA A 87 -7.70 -6.16 18.05
C ALA A 87 -6.16 -6.07 18.17
N TYR A 88 -5.45 -6.04 17.04
CA TYR A 88 -4.00 -5.90 17.01
C TYR A 88 -3.52 -4.61 17.67
N LEU A 89 -4.08 -3.45 17.26
CA LEU A 89 -3.67 -2.15 17.80
C LEU A 89 -3.98 -2.02 19.30
N LYS A 90 -5.12 -2.56 19.76
CA LYS A 90 -5.42 -2.63 21.21
C LYS A 90 -4.40 -3.49 21.97
N GLY A 91 -4.00 -4.62 21.40
CA GLY A 91 -2.99 -5.49 22.00
C GLY A 91 -1.63 -4.80 22.08
N LEU A 92 -1.23 -4.11 21.01
CA LEU A 92 0.01 -3.34 20.96
C LEU A 92 0.01 -2.17 21.95
N GLU A 93 -1.08 -1.39 22.02
CA GLU A 93 -1.22 -0.31 23.02
C GLU A 93 -1.05 -0.85 24.44
N ARG A 94 -1.75 -1.95 24.79
CA ARG A 94 -1.65 -2.56 26.11
C ARG A 94 -0.23 -3.03 26.41
N LEU A 95 0.44 -3.69 25.45
CA LEU A 95 1.82 -4.14 25.62
C LEU A 95 2.76 -2.96 25.88
N LEU A 96 2.63 -1.87 25.12
CA LEU A 96 3.44 -0.67 25.32
C LEU A 96 3.19 -0.04 26.69
N GLU A 97 1.93 0.01 27.14
CA GLU A 97 1.57 0.49 28.48
C GLU A 97 2.15 -0.39 29.59
N GLU A 98 2.06 -1.72 29.46
CA GLU A 98 2.61 -2.70 30.40
C GLU A 98 4.14 -2.58 30.52
N GLU A 99 4.84 -2.29 29.41
CA GLU A 99 6.29 -2.03 29.36
C GLU A 99 6.68 -0.60 29.80
N GLY A 100 5.72 0.24 30.20
CA GLY A 100 5.97 1.59 30.71
C GLY A 100 6.30 2.63 29.64
N PHE A 101 5.90 2.42 28.39
CA PHE A 101 6.11 3.37 27.30
C PHE A 101 5.29 4.66 27.50
N GLY A 102 5.96 5.78 27.79
CA GLY A 102 5.33 7.09 27.98
C GLY A 102 5.10 7.91 26.70
N GLY A 103 5.37 7.34 25.52
CA GLY A 103 5.26 8.03 24.24
C GLY A 103 3.88 7.92 23.59
N LYS A 104 3.78 8.39 22.34
CA LYS A 104 2.58 8.24 21.51
C LYS A 104 2.83 7.21 20.41
N LEU A 105 1.90 6.28 20.25
CA LEU A 105 1.89 5.34 19.12
C LEU A 105 1.25 6.00 17.89
N TRP A 106 2.05 6.17 16.85
CA TRP A 106 1.64 6.66 15.53
C TRP A 106 1.65 5.53 14.52
N ILE A 107 0.64 5.52 13.64
CA ILE A 107 0.42 4.49 12.63
C ILE A 107 0.59 5.11 11.24
N MET A 108 1.41 4.49 10.41
CA MET A 108 1.66 4.94 9.04
C MET A 108 0.40 4.81 8.17
N GLN A 109 0.15 5.82 7.34
CA GLN A 109 -0.95 5.85 6.38
C GLN A 109 -0.44 5.72 4.94
N SER A 110 -1.34 5.31 4.05
CA SER A 110 -1.09 5.23 2.60
C SER A 110 -0.83 6.59 1.95
N ASN A 111 -1.29 7.69 2.57
CA ASN A 111 -1.17 9.06 2.06
C ASN A 111 0.16 9.76 2.39
N GLY A 112 1.09 9.02 3.00
CA GLY A 112 2.40 9.53 3.37
C GLY A 112 2.47 10.27 4.70
N GLY A 113 1.40 10.30 5.49
CA GLY A 113 1.44 10.78 6.87
C GLY A 113 1.22 9.69 7.91
N VAL A 114 1.10 10.11 9.16
CA VAL A 114 0.78 9.23 10.29
C VAL A 114 -0.53 9.64 10.97
N MET A 115 -1.20 8.67 11.59
CA MET A 115 -2.42 8.87 12.38
C MET A 115 -2.32 8.18 13.74
N SER A 116 -3.16 8.62 14.70
CA SER A 116 -3.21 7.97 16.01
C SER A 116 -3.89 6.60 15.93
N SER A 117 -3.55 5.70 16.85
CA SER A 117 -4.20 4.38 16.95
C SER A 117 -5.75 4.45 17.04
N PRO A 118 -6.39 5.34 17.83
CA PRO A 118 -7.84 5.50 17.80
C PRO A 118 -8.42 5.80 16.41
N VAL A 119 -7.73 6.60 15.59
CA VAL A 119 -8.15 6.85 14.21
C VAL A 119 -7.91 5.62 13.34
N ALA A 120 -6.74 4.99 13.44
CA ALA A 120 -6.40 3.77 12.70
C ALA A 120 -7.38 2.62 12.95
N ARG A 121 -7.92 2.51 14.17
CA ARG A 121 -8.96 1.52 14.50
C ARG A 121 -10.30 1.83 13.85
N ARG A 122 -10.61 3.10 13.51
CA ARG A 122 -11.85 3.50 12.82
C ARG A 122 -11.69 3.49 11.30
N LEU A 123 -10.50 3.82 10.80
CA LEU A 123 -10.17 3.92 9.39
C LEU A 123 -8.96 3.05 9.01
N PRO A 124 -8.97 1.73 9.29
CA PRO A 124 -7.86 0.84 8.95
C PRO A 124 -7.59 0.77 7.44
N VAL A 125 -8.57 1.08 6.59
CA VAL A 125 -8.39 1.05 5.14
C VAL A 125 -7.38 2.09 4.65
N ALA A 126 -7.15 3.16 5.42
CA ALA A 126 -6.09 4.15 5.19
C ALA A 126 -4.67 3.65 5.47
N MET A 127 -4.51 2.40 5.93
CA MET A 127 -3.19 1.78 6.19
C MET A 127 -2.72 0.86 5.05
N LEU A 128 -3.53 0.65 4.02
CA LEU A 128 -3.20 -0.24 2.91
C LEU A 128 -1.94 0.22 2.19
N GLU A 129 -0.98 -0.67 1.98
CA GLU A 129 0.33 -0.32 1.40
C GLU A 129 1.14 0.74 2.18
N SER A 130 0.84 1.01 3.45
CA SER A 130 1.52 2.04 4.25
C SER A 130 3.02 1.80 4.50
N GLY A 131 3.47 0.54 4.47
CA GLY A 131 4.88 0.19 4.71
C GLY A 131 5.84 0.82 3.69
N PRO A 132 5.73 0.47 2.40
CA PRO A 132 6.55 1.04 1.33
C PRO A 132 6.47 2.57 1.22
N VAL A 133 5.33 3.15 1.58
CA VAL A 133 5.13 4.61 1.57
C VAL A 133 6.14 5.34 2.45
N GLY A 134 6.51 4.78 3.60
CA GLY A 134 7.61 5.30 4.40
C GLY A 134 8.91 5.38 3.59
N GLY A 135 9.25 4.31 2.89
CA GLY A 135 10.45 4.25 2.05
C GLY A 135 10.43 5.26 0.90
N PHE A 136 9.27 5.49 0.28
CA PHE A 136 9.13 6.49 -0.78
C PHE A 136 9.28 7.93 -0.28
N ILE A 137 8.79 8.24 0.93
CA ILE A 137 9.05 9.54 1.58
C ILE A 137 10.55 9.72 1.84
N ALA A 138 11.20 8.71 2.39
CA ALA A 138 12.64 8.75 2.65
C ALA A 138 13.44 8.89 1.34
N ALA A 139 13.03 8.20 0.28
CA ALA A 139 13.65 8.28 -1.04
C ALA A 139 13.58 9.71 -1.59
N ALA A 140 12.41 10.34 -1.55
CA ALA A 140 12.21 11.73 -2.00
C ALA A 140 13.06 12.72 -1.20
N ARG A 141 13.11 12.57 0.12
CA ARG A 141 13.92 13.42 1.02
C ARG A 141 15.43 13.24 0.79
N ILE A 142 15.91 12.00 0.62
CA ILE A 142 17.32 11.73 0.35
C ILE A 142 17.72 12.26 -1.02
N GLY A 143 16.91 12.06 -2.06
CA GLY A 143 17.21 12.61 -3.38
C GLY A 143 17.33 14.13 -3.32
N THR A 144 16.37 14.81 -2.68
CA THR A 144 16.40 16.26 -2.48
C THR A 144 17.66 16.70 -1.73
N ALA A 145 18.02 16.01 -0.65
CA ALA A 145 19.23 16.30 0.13
C ALA A 145 20.53 16.09 -0.68
N LEU A 146 20.52 15.18 -1.65
CA LEU A 146 21.62 14.93 -2.59
C LEU A 146 21.62 15.88 -3.80
N GLY A 147 20.65 16.79 -3.89
CA GLY A 147 20.52 17.74 -5.01
C GLY A 147 19.75 17.19 -6.22
N TYR A 148 19.04 16.07 -6.08
CA TYR A 148 18.23 15.45 -7.12
C TYR A 148 16.73 15.58 -6.79
N PRO A 149 16.01 16.54 -7.41
CA PRO A 149 14.60 16.76 -7.12
C PRO A 149 13.69 15.66 -7.67
N ASN A 150 14.13 14.92 -8.69
CA ASN A 150 13.30 13.88 -9.32
C ASN A 150 13.82 12.50 -8.93
N VAL A 151 13.04 11.77 -8.13
CA VAL A 151 13.42 10.46 -7.61
C VAL A 151 12.42 9.40 -8.01
N ILE A 152 12.89 8.23 -8.40
CA ILE A 152 12.10 7.00 -8.44
C ILE A 152 12.52 6.17 -7.24
N GLY A 153 11.64 6.05 -6.26
CA GLY A 153 11.82 5.09 -5.18
C GLY A 153 11.54 3.67 -5.70
N PHE A 154 12.44 2.73 -5.43
CA PHE A 154 12.32 1.34 -5.84
C PHE A 154 12.49 0.42 -4.62
N ASP A 155 11.41 -0.19 -4.17
CA ASP A 155 11.39 -1.15 -3.06
C ASP A 155 11.30 -2.56 -3.61
N MET A 156 12.13 -3.48 -3.13
CA MET A 156 11.90 -4.90 -3.38
C MET A 156 12.16 -5.73 -2.12
N GLY A 157 11.15 -6.50 -1.77
CA GLY A 157 11.18 -7.46 -0.68
C GLY A 157 11.19 -8.92 -1.16
N GLY A 158 10.71 -9.81 -0.29
CA GLY A 158 10.62 -11.24 -0.59
C GLY A 158 9.46 -11.63 -1.52
N THR A 159 8.43 -10.80 -1.68
CA THR A 159 7.21 -11.20 -2.41
C THR A 159 6.96 -10.34 -3.62
N THR A 160 7.11 -9.02 -3.47
CA THR A 160 6.84 -8.05 -4.53
C THR A 160 7.94 -6.99 -4.62
N ALA A 161 7.95 -6.29 -5.75
CA ALA A 161 8.67 -5.04 -5.93
C ALA A 161 7.67 -3.92 -6.19
N LYS A 162 8.02 -2.72 -5.77
CA LYS A 162 7.21 -1.52 -5.89
C LYS A 162 8.03 -0.34 -6.36
N ALA A 163 7.41 0.53 -7.14
CA ALA A 163 8.01 1.77 -7.58
C ALA A 163 7.07 2.94 -7.35
N SER A 164 7.64 4.11 -7.04
CA SER A 164 6.90 5.36 -6.89
C SER A 164 7.73 6.54 -7.38
N PRO A 165 7.16 7.44 -8.20
CA PRO A 165 7.83 8.64 -8.65
C PRO A 165 7.62 9.76 -7.63
N ALA A 166 8.68 10.52 -7.39
CA ALA A 166 8.69 11.73 -6.58
C ALA A 166 9.35 12.86 -7.37
N PRO A 167 8.67 13.44 -8.37
CA PRO A 167 9.14 14.63 -9.05
C PRO A 167 9.11 15.82 -8.08
N ASN A 168 10.10 16.71 -8.18
CA ASN A 168 10.25 17.87 -7.30
C ASN A 168 10.28 17.56 -5.79
N GLY A 169 10.75 16.37 -5.41
CA GLY A 169 10.98 15.97 -4.02
C GLY A 169 9.73 15.54 -3.27
N GLU A 170 8.60 15.37 -3.96
CA GLU A 170 7.31 15.04 -3.35
C GLU A 170 6.71 13.78 -4.02
N PRO A 171 6.41 12.72 -3.24
CA PRO A 171 5.69 11.57 -3.77
C PRO A 171 4.34 11.98 -4.37
N GLN A 172 4.03 11.47 -5.57
CA GLN A 172 2.75 11.73 -6.21
C GLN A 172 1.61 11.05 -5.44
N MET A 173 0.43 11.67 -5.48
CA MET A 173 -0.78 11.16 -4.85
C MET A 173 -1.75 10.65 -5.92
N SER A 174 -2.37 9.49 -5.69
CA SER A 174 -3.48 8.98 -6.48
C SER A 174 -4.78 9.09 -5.67
N HIS A 175 -5.83 9.58 -6.32
CA HIS A 175 -7.18 9.65 -5.78
C HIS A 175 -7.91 8.33 -6.04
N GLY A 176 -7.42 7.29 -5.37
CA GLY A 176 -7.97 5.95 -5.41
C GLY A 176 -6.95 4.88 -5.84
N TYR A 177 -7.29 3.64 -5.50
CA TYR A 177 -6.44 2.46 -5.66
C TYR A 177 -7.29 1.22 -5.94
N HIS A 178 -6.78 0.27 -6.74
CA HIS A 178 -7.48 -1.00 -6.99
C HIS A 178 -6.70 -2.15 -6.36
N ILE A 179 -7.21 -2.69 -5.26
CA ILE A 179 -6.61 -3.82 -4.56
C ILE A 179 -6.81 -5.08 -5.41
N GLY A 180 -5.73 -5.65 -5.94
CA GLY A 180 -5.80 -6.78 -6.87
C GLY A 180 -5.98 -6.38 -8.34
N GLY A 181 -5.67 -5.12 -8.68
CA GLY A 181 -5.68 -4.61 -10.06
C GLY A 181 -7.06 -4.18 -10.56
N TYR A 182 -7.09 -3.42 -11.65
CA TYR A 182 -8.32 -2.80 -12.16
C TYR A 182 -9.40 -3.81 -12.61
N ALA A 183 -9.00 -4.93 -13.23
CA ALA A 183 -9.94 -5.85 -13.88
C ALA A 183 -10.72 -6.76 -12.91
N SER A 184 -10.12 -7.12 -11.77
CA SER A 184 -10.68 -8.09 -10.81
C SER A 184 -10.62 -7.63 -9.36
N GLY A 185 -9.99 -6.48 -9.10
CA GLY A 185 -9.76 -5.96 -7.77
C GLY A 185 -10.95 -5.21 -7.18
N GLN A 186 -10.72 -4.66 -6.00
CA GLN A 186 -11.68 -3.82 -5.29
C GLN A 186 -11.19 -2.38 -5.27
N PRO A 187 -11.99 -1.40 -5.72
CA PRO A 187 -11.60 -0.01 -5.64
C PRO A 187 -11.66 0.51 -4.21
N MET A 188 -10.65 1.29 -3.85
CA MET A 188 -10.56 2.08 -2.63
C MET A 188 -10.42 3.54 -3.03
N MET A 189 -11.25 4.43 -2.49
CA MET A 189 -11.35 5.83 -2.89
C MET A 189 -10.50 6.78 -2.02
N LEU A 190 -9.75 6.27 -1.05
CA LEU A 190 -8.88 7.12 -0.23
C LEU A 190 -7.63 7.56 -0.99
N PRO A 191 -7.10 8.76 -0.70
CA PRO A 191 -5.80 9.19 -1.22
C PRO A 191 -4.68 8.24 -0.80
N VAL A 192 -3.87 7.83 -1.77
CA VAL A 192 -2.67 7.01 -1.55
C VAL A 192 -1.49 7.63 -2.27
N VAL A 193 -0.28 7.40 -1.78
CA VAL A 193 0.91 7.61 -2.61
C VAL A 193 0.80 6.72 -3.84
N ASP A 194 1.02 7.30 -5.02
CA ASP A 194 0.94 6.59 -6.28
C ASP A 194 2.10 5.61 -6.38
N THR A 195 1.76 4.34 -6.39
CA THR A 195 2.73 3.25 -6.44
C THR A 195 2.23 2.19 -7.40
N VAL A 196 3.15 1.58 -8.13
CA VAL A 196 2.86 0.36 -8.89
C VAL A 196 3.57 -0.79 -8.20
N GLU A 197 2.83 -1.88 -8.04
CA GLU A 197 3.33 -3.14 -7.54
C GLU A 197 3.49 -4.15 -8.68
N VAL A 198 4.55 -4.93 -8.61
CA VAL A 198 4.75 -6.10 -9.45
C VAL A 198 5.03 -7.32 -8.58
N GLY A 199 4.44 -8.46 -8.94
CA GLY A 199 4.60 -9.77 -8.27
C GLY A 199 5.97 -10.42 -8.47
N SER A 200 7.04 -9.60 -8.48
CA SER A 200 8.43 -9.98 -8.69
C SER A 200 9.23 -9.56 -7.47
N GLY A 201 9.36 -10.45 -6.48
CA GLY A 201 10.19 -10.32 -5.29
C GLY A 201 11.23 -11.44 -5.20
N GLY A 202 11.99 -11.50 -4.10
CA GLY A 202 13.03 -12.54 -3.91
C GLY A 202 12.49 -13.98 -3.97
N GLY A 203 11.31 -14.22 -3.42
CA GLY A 203 10.63 -15.51 -3.40
C GLY A 203 9.78 -15.79 -4.64
N SER A 204 9.76 -14.93 -5.67
CA SER A 204 8.99 -15.21 -6.88
C SER A 204 9.50 -16.48 -7.56
N ILE A 205 8.58 -17.42 -7.80
CA ILE A 205 8.91 -18.77 -8.27
C ILE A 205 9.15 -18.75 -9.78
N ALA A 206 10.26 -19.37 -10.20
CA ALA A 206 10.60 -19.61 -11.58
C ALA A 206 10.06 -20.98 -12.03
N ARG A 207 9.40 -21.02 -13.20
CA ARG A 207 8.90 -22.26 -13.80
C ARG A 207 9.00 -22.22 -15.32
N VAL A 208 9.18 -23.38 -15.93
CA VAL A 208 8.98 -23.57 -17.37
C VAL A 208 7.51 -23.94 -17.58
N ASP A 209 6.81 -23.16 -18.41
CA ASP A 209 5.42 -23.46 -18.74
C ASP A 209 5.31 -24.60 -19.78
N PRO A 210 4.09 -25.13 -20.05
CA PRO A 210 3.92 -26.21 -21.01
C PRO A 210 4.36 -25.88 -22.45
N THR A 211 4.59 -24.61 -22.77
CA THR A 211 5.09 -24.16 -24.08
C THR A 211 6.62 -24.12 -24.16
N GLY A 212 7.30 -24.43 -23.06
CA GLY A 212 8.77 -24.35 -22.96
C GLY A 212 9.27 -22.94 -22.64
N SER A 213 8.39 -22.01 -22.24
CA SER A 213 8.80 -20.65 -21.90
C SER A 213 9.09 -20.51 -20.40
N LEU A 214 10.20 -19.88 -20.05
CA LEU A 214 10.53 -19.53 -18.67
C LEU A 214 9.65 -18.37 -18.18
N LYS A 215 9.03 -18.53 -17.01
CA LYS A 215 8.24 -17.51 -16.31
C LYS A 215 8.76 -17.38 -14.89
N VAL A 216 8.71 -16.16 -14.34
CA VAL A 216 9.03 -15.86 -12.93
C VAL A 216 7.83 -15.13 -12.34
N GLY A 217 7.32 -15.62 -11.21
CA GLY A 217 6.08 -15.12 -10.60
C GLY A 217 4.81 -15.54 -11.37
N PRO A 218 3.65 -14.96 -11.06
CA PRO A 218 3.40 -14.06 -9.92
C PRO A 218 3.34 -14.80 -8.56
N VAL A 219 3.37 -16.13 -8.57
CA VAL A 219 3.37 -16.95 -7.35
C VAL A 219 4.70 -16.78 -6.62
N SER A 220 4.63 -16.59 -5.31
CA SER A 220 5.78 -16.45 -4.42
C SER A 220 5.84 -17.61 -3.43
N ALA A 221 7.05 -18.06 -3.12
CA ALA A 221 7.32 -19.06 -2.08
C ALA A 221 7.15 -18.49 -0.66
N GLY A 222 6.97 -17.18 -0.51
CA GLY A 222 6.87 -16.51 0.79
C GLY A 222 8.14 -16.69 1.63
N ALA A 223 7.96 -16.73 2.96
CA ALA A 223 9.05 -17.00 3.91
C ALA A 223 9.00 -18.44 4.48
N ASP A 224 7.88 -19.14 4.30
CA ASP A 224 7.63 -20.51 4.76
C ASP A 224 6.74 -21.24 3.73
N PRO A 225 7.25 -22.27 3.03
CA PRO A 225 8.59 -22.87 3.17
C PRO A 225 9.71 -21.99 2.59
N GLY A 226 9.38 -20.94 1.83
CA GLY A 226 10.33 -19.98 1.27
C GLY A 226 11.19 -20.53 0.13
N PRO A 227 12.18 -19.73 -0.35
CA PRO A 227 13.21 -20.16 -1.28
C PRO A 227 13.87 -21.49 -0.90
N ALA A 228 14.30 -22.27 -1.90
CA ALA A 228 14.95 -23.55 -1.66
C ALA A 228 16.21 -23.41 -0.78
N CYS A 229 16.98 -22.34 -0.99
CA CYS A 229 18.15 -22.00 -0.20
C CYS A 229 17.88 -21.71 1.28
N TYR A 230 16.63 -21.51 1.71
CA TYR A 230 16.34 -21.32 3.13
C TYR A 230 16.37 -22.63 3.92
N GLY A 231 16.40 -23.79 3.24
CA GLY A 231 16.50 -25.10 3.90
C GLY A 231 15.25 -25.52 4.69
N LYS A 232 14.12 -24.84 4.52
CA LYS A 232 12.85 -25.10 5.25
C LYS A 232 11.87 -26.00 4.47
N GLY A 233 12.35 -26.75 3.49
CA GLY A 233 11.55 -27.65 2.68
C GLY A 233 11.04 -27.08 1.35
N GLY A 234 11.40 -25.83 1.01
CA GLY A 234 11.18 -25.27 -0.32
C GLY A 234 11.92 -26.06 -1.39
N SER A 235 11.28 -26.34 -2.51
CA SER A 235 11.88 -27.12 -3.62
C SER A 235 11.76 -26.45 -4.99
N GLU A 236 10.94 -25.41 -5.11
CA GLU A 236 10.80 -24.62 -6.33
C GLU A 236 11.87 -23.53 -6.39
N PRO A 237 12.51 -23.29 -7.56
CA PRO A 237 13.54 -22.27 -7.68
C PRO A 237 12.94 -20.87 -7.65
N THR A 238 13.60 -19.96 -6.94
CA THR A 238 13.18 -18.56 -6.78
C THR A 238 14.23 -17.56 -7.25
N VAL A 239 13.89 -16.27 -7.25
CA VAL A 239 14.84 -15.18 -7.54
C VAL A 239 15.98 -15.14 -6.51
N THR A 240 15.71 -15.43 -5.24
CA THR A 240 16.73 -15.53 -4.19
C THR A 240 17.69 -16.70 -4.45
N ASP A 241 17.18 -17.86 -4.88
CA ASP A 241 18.02 -19.00 -5.25
C ASP A 241 18.96 -18.65 -6.42
N ALA A 242 18.43 -17.94 -7.43
CA ALA A 242 19.22 -17.49 -8.57
C ALA A 242 20.32 -16.49 -8.17
N ASN A 243 20.00 -15.53 -7.29
CA ASN A 243 20.98 -14.60 -6.75
C ASN A 243 22.09 -15.33 -5.97
N LEU A 244 21.73 -16.35 -5.19
CA LEU A 244 22.70 -17.15 -4.43
C LEU A 244 23.63 -17.96 -5.36
N VAL A 245 23.07 -18.67 -6.35
CA VAL A 245 23.86 -19.45 -7.31
C VAL A 245 24.82 -18.59 -8.13
N LEU A 246 24.45 -17.34 -8.41
CA LEU A 246 25.31 -16.36 -9.10
C LEU A 246 26.31 -15.67 -8.18
N GLY A 247 26.36 -16.01 -6.89
CA GLY A 247 27.29 -15.44 -5.91
C GLY A 247 26.99 -13.98 -5.55
N ARG A 248 25.74 -13.51 -5.73
CA ARG A 248 25.32 -12.16 -5.34
C ARG A 248 24.96 -12.05 -3.85
N LEU A 249 24.75 -13.20 -3.21
CA LEU A 249 24.47 -13.33 -1.78
C LEU A 249 25.59 -14.14 -1.14
N ASP A 250 26.04 -13.71 0.04
CA ASP A 250 26.94 -14.50 0.88
C ASP A 250 26.10 -15.54 1.67
N PRO A 251 26.32 -16.85 1.46
CA PRO A 251 25.55 -17.89 2.14
C PRO A 251 25.71 -17.89 3.66
N ASN A 252 26.79 -17.32 4.20
CA ASN A 252 27.08 -17.35 5.64
C ASN A 252 26.71 -16.05 6.36
N GLN A 253 26.36 -14.99 5.64
CA GLN A 253 26.07 -13.66 6.20
C GLN A 253 24.63 -13.20 5.97
N PHE A 254 23.76 -14.08 5.45
CA PHE A 254 22.36 -13.75 5.26
C PHE A 254 21.68 -13.50 6.62
N LEU A 255 20.90 -12.42 6.71
CA LEU A 255 20.36 -11.89 7.98
C LEU A 255 21.44 -11.71 9.07
N GLY A 256 22.63 -11.23 8.70
CA GLY A 256 23.72 -11.05 9.66
C GLY A 256 24.34 -12.36 10.15
N GLY A 257 24.09 -13.47 9.45
CA GLY A 257 24.57 -14.81 9.79
C GLY A 257 23.60 -15.64 10.64
N GLU A 258 22.42 -15.11 10.98
CA GLU A 258 21.39 -15.85 11.71
C GLU A 258 20.75 -16.98 10.87
N MET A 259 20.83 -16.87 9.54
CA MET A 259 20.27 -17.84 8.62
C MET A 259 21.30 -18.27 7.57
N PRO A 260 21.98 -19.42 7.74
CA PRO A 260 22.85 -19.96 6.71
C PRO A 260 22.01 -20.40 5.49
N LEU A 261 22.49 -20.09 4.29
CA LEU A 261 21.82 -20.46 3.04
C LEU A 261 22.40 -21.75 2.45
N ASP A 262 21.52 -22.63 1.99
CA ASP A 262 21.87 -23.88 1.32
C ASP A 262 22.04 -23.66 -0.19
N VAL A 263 23.31 -23.54 -0.60
CA VAL A 263 23.69 -23.36 -2.01
C VAL A 263 23.34 -24.58 -2.86
N GLU A 264 23.47 -25.78 -2.31
CA GLU A 264 23.21 -27.02 -3.05
C GLU A 264 21.71 -27.23 -3.27
N ALA A 265 20.87 -26.87 -2.29
CA ALA A 265 19.42 -26.85 -2.46
C ALA A 265 19.00 -25.89 -3.60
N ALA A 266 19.57 -24.68 -3.65
CA ALA A 266 19.33 -23.72 -4.72
C ALA A 266 19.75 -24.26 -6.09
N ARG A 267 20.97 -24.82 -6.19
CA ARG A 267 21.47 -25.45 -7.42
C ARG A 267 20.56 -26.58 -7.88
N LYS A 268 20.17 -27.47 -6.97
CA LYS A 268 19.30 -28.61 -7.27
C LYS A 268 17.93 -28.16 -7.79
N ALA A 269 17.32 -27.15 -7.17
CA ALA A 269 16.03 -26.59 -7.59
C ALA A 269 16.13 -25.98 -9.01
N ILE A 270 17.15 -25.15 -9.26
CA ILE A 270 17.37 -24.52 -10.58
C ILE A 270 17.70 -25.57 -11.64
N SER A 271 18.57 -26.54 -11.31
CA SER A 271 19.00 -27.62 -12.21
C SER A 271 17.81 -28.48 -12.66
N GLY A 272 16.97 -28.90 -11.72
CA GLY A 272 15.82 -29.78 -11.97
C GLY A 272 14.70 -29.09 -12.75
N SER A 273 14.31 -27.89 -12.34
CA SER A 273 13.08 -27.26 -12.84
C SER A 273 13.31 -26.30 -14.01
N ILE A 274 14.54 -25.83 -14.24
CA ILE A 274 14.84 -24.79 -15.23
C ILE A 274 15.98 -25.20 -16.17
N ALA A 275 17.15 -25.54 -15.62
CA ALA A 275 18.35 -25.77 -16.42
C ALA A 275 18.21 -26.99 -17.34
N ARG A 276 17.85 -28.17 -16.79
CA ARG A 276 17.67 -29.39 -17.59
C ARG A 276 16.53 -29.30 -18.60
N PRO A 277 15.33 -28.79 -18.26
CA PRO A 277 14.24 -28.65 -19.23
C PRO A 277 14.58 -27.73 -20.41
N LEU A 278 15.40 -26.70 -20.20
CA LEU A 278 15.77 -25.73 -21.23
C LEU A 278 17.13 -26.00 -21.90
N GLY A 279 17.85 -27.05 -21.46
CA GLY A 279 19.19 -27.36 -21.98
C GLY A 279 20.26 -26.31 -21.65
N LEU A 280 20.12 -25.63 -20.51
CA LEU A 280 21.03 -24.58 -20.03
C LEU A 280 21.97 -25.12 -18.95
N SER A 281 23.11 -24.46 -18.75
CA SER A 281 23.87 -24.61 -17.51
C SER A 281 23.12 -23.99 -16.31
N GLU A 282 23.48 -24.39 -15.09
CA GLU A 282 22.88 -23.83 -13.86
C GLU A 282 23.06 -22.31 -13.77
N THR A 283 24.25 -21.82 -14.15
CA THR A 283 24.58 -20.38 -14.17
C THR A 283 23.75 -19.63 -15.20
N GLU A 284 23.56 -20.19 -16.41
CA GLU A 284 22.72 -19.58 -17.45
C GLU A 284 21.26 -19.56 -17.04
N ALA A 285 20.76 -20.64 -16.44
CA ALA A 285 19.40 -20.72 -15.91
C ALA A 285 19.17 -19.68 -14.80
N ALA A 286 20.09 -19.59 -13.83
CA ALA A 286 20.02 -18.58 -12.76
C ALA A 286 20.03 -17.15 -13.33
N ARG A 287 20.89 -16.88 -14.32
CA ARG A 287 20.92 -15.58 -15.00
C ARG A 287 19.61 -15.29 -15.72
N ALA A 288 19.01 -16.26 -16.39
CA ALA A 288 17.75 -16.10 -17.09
C ALA A 288 16.59 -15.78 -16.13
N ILE A 289 16.56 -16.41 -14.95
CA ILE A 289 15.59 -16.10 -13.88
C ILE A 289 15.70 -14.62 -13.48
N ILE A 290 16.91 -14.14 -13.19
CA ILE A 290 17.13 -12.73 -12.82
C ILE A 290 16.72 -11.79 -13.97
N GLN A 291 17.08 -12.11 -15.22
CA GLN A 291 16.74 -11.27 -16.37
C GLN A 291 15.23 -11.11 -16.53
N ILE A 292 14.45 -12.18 -16.37
CA ILE A 292 12.98 -12.11 -16.45
C ILE A 292 12.41 -11.30 -15.29
N ALA A 293 12.93 -11.49 -14.07
CA ALA A 293 12.52 -10.69 -12.92
C ALA A 293 12.82 -9.19 -13.14
N VAL A 294 14.04 -8.86 -13.59
CA VAL A 294 14.44 -7.48 -13.92
C VAL A 294 13.54 -6.90 -15.01
N MET A 295 13.27 -7.61 -16.11
CA MET A 295 12.37 -7.13 -17.16
C MET A 295 10.97 -6.81 -16.62
N SER A 296 10.43 -7.68 -15.76
CA SER A 296 9.14 -7.47 -15.10
C SER A 296 9.15 -6.22 -14.21
N MET A 297 10.20 -6.02 -13.42
CA MET A 297 10.37 -4.84 -12.56
C MET A 297 10.58 -3.56 -13.36
N SER A 298 11.33 -3.60 -14.46
CA SER A 298 11.52 -2.47 -15.37
C SER A 298 10.22 -2.01 -16.01
N LEU A 299 9.30 -2.93 -16.35
CA LEU A 299 7.97 -2.58 -16.83
C LEU A 299 7.16 -1.84 -15.76
N ALA A 300 7.24 -2.27 -14.50
CA ALA A 300 6.57 -1.60 -13.39
C ALA A 300 7.11 -0.18 -13.15
N VAL A 301 8.45 -0.01 -13.18
CA VAL A 301 9.06 1.32 -13.07
C VAL A 301 8.70 2.21 -14.28
N ARG A 302 8.59 1.63 -15.48
CA ARG A 302 8.13 2.33 -16.68
C ARG A 302 6.67 2.79 -16.56
N GLN A 303 5.80 1.99 -15.94
CA GLN A 303 4.39 2.34 -15.72
C GLN A 303 4.24 3.57 -14.81
N VAL A 304 5.08 3.71 -13.77
CA VAL A 304 5.02 4.88 -12.88
C VAL A 304 5.70 6.12 -13.43
N SER A 305 6.41 6.03 -14.55
CA SER A 305 7.14 7.15 -15.15
C SER A 305 6.55 7.51 -16.51
N ILE A 306 6.87 6.73 -17.53
CA ILE A 306 6.51 7.03 -18.93
C ILE A 306 4.99 7.12 -19.12
N GLU A 307 4.21 6.23 -18.49
CA GLU A 307 2.75 6.27 -18.61
C GLU A 307 2.11 7.43 -17.82
N ARG A 308 2.88 8.07 -16.93
CA ARG A 308 2.51 9.31 -16.22
C ARG A 308 3.00 10.58 -16.93
N GLY A 309 3.75 10.44 -18.03
CA GLY A 309 4.32 11.55 -18.79
C GLY A 309 5.73 11.96 -18.36
N ASP A 310 6.35 11.20 -17.45
CA ASP A 310 7.69 11.45 -16.94
C ASP A 310 8.76 10.63 -17.70
N ASP A 311 9.91 11.24 -18.00
CA ASP A 311 11.05 10.56 -18.61
C ASP A 311 12.01 10.02 -17.52
N PRO A 312 12.21 8.69 -17.39
CA PRO A 312 13.12 8.12 -16.39
C PRO A 312 14.55 8.67 -16.41
N ARG A 313 15.01 9.21 -17.55
CA ARG A 313 16.35 9.79 -17.70
C ARG A 313 16.54 11.07 -16.88
N ASP A 314 15.44 11.73 -16.51
CA ASP A 314 15.43 12.94 -15.69
C ASP A 314 15.38 12.63 -14.18
N PHE A 315 15.39 11.35 -13.81
CA PHE A 315 15.26 10.88 -12.42
C PHE A 315 16.52 10.19 -11.92
N VAL A 316 16.65 10.09 -10.59
CA VAL A 316 17.56 9.15 -9.94
C VAL A 316 16.78 8.05 -9.27
N MET A 317 17.31 6.82 -9.24
CA MET A 317 16.66 5.71 -8.54
C MET A 317 17.21 5.58 -7.13
N VAL A 318 16.34 5.64 -6.12
CA VAL A 318 16.70 5.27 -4.74
C VAL A 318 16.16 3.86 -4.50
N ALA A 319 17.05 2.88 -4.41
CA ALA A 319 16.65 1.48 -4.26
C ALA A 319 16.84 0.98 -2.83
N PHE A 320 15.78 0.38 -2.29
CA PHE A 320 15.69 -0.08 -0.91
C PHE A 320 14.87 -1.38 -0.81
N GLY A 321 14.60 -1.81 0.41
CA GLY A 321 14.11 -3.16 0.70
C GLY A 321 15.26 -4.15 0.78
N GLY A 322 14.95 -5.38 1.22
CA GLY A 322 15.95 -6.43 1.40
C GLY A 322 16.58 -6.91 0.10
N ALA A 323 15.85 -6.82 -1.02
CA ALA A 323 16.28 -7.31 -2.32
C ALA A 323 16.46 -6.20 -3.38
N GLY A 324 15.99 -4.97 -3.13
CA GLY A 324 16.06 -3.87 -4.11
C GLY A 324 17.46 -3.61 -4.65
N PRO A 325 18.48 -3.41 -3.79
CA PRO A 325 19.85 -3.17 -4.23
C PRO A 325 20.45 -4.26 -5.13
N LEU A 326 20.01 -5.52 -5.01
CA LEU A 326 20.50 -6.65 -5.82
C LEU A 326 20.13 -6.52 -7.30
N HIS A 327 19.06 -5.78 -7.60
CA HIS A 327 18.47 -5.69 -8.94
C HIS A 327 18.46 -4.26 -9.51
N ALA A 328 18.59 -3.24 -8.64
CA ALA A 328 18.45 -1.83 -8.99
C ALA A 328 19.31 -1.39 -10.18
N SER A 329 20.58 -1.80 -10.23
CA SER A 329 21.49 -1.41 -11.32
C SER A 329 21.05 -1.93 -12.69
N GLU A 330 20.46 -3.12 -12.76
CA GLU A 330 19.97 -3.69 -14.01
C GLU A 330 18.64 -3.05 -14.44
N VAL A 331 17.74 -2.81 -13.47
CA VAL A 331 16.48 -2.10 -13.71
C VAL A 331 16.75 -0.68 -14.21
N ALA A 332 17.58 0.08 -13.50
CA ALA A 332 17.98 1.44 -13.87
C ALA A 332 18.61 1.50 -15.27
N ARG A 333 19.53 0.57 -15.58
CA ARG A 333 20.17 0.51 -16.89
C ARG A 333 19.18 0.27 -18.01
N SER A 334 18.18 -0.59 -17.81
CA SER A 334 17.17 -0.90 -18.84
C SER A 334 16.25 0.29 -19.17
N LEU A 335 16.17 1.26 -18.25
CA LEU A 335 15.35 2.47 -18.38
C LEU A 335 16.20 3.74 -18.59
N HIS A 336 17.52 3.59 -18.74
CA HIS A 336 18.47 4.70 -18.87
C HIS A 336 18.44 5.69 -17.70
N ILE A 337 18.13 5.23 -16.49
CA ILE A 337 18.22 6.05 -15.28
C ILE A 337 19.71 6.29 -14.97
N PRO A 338 20.18 7.55 -14.90
CA PRO A 338 21.61 7.88 -14.86
C PRO A 338 22.30 7.54 -13.54
N LEU A 339 21.58 7.51 -12.42
CA LEU A 339 22.14 7.32 -11.09
C LEU A 339 21.26 6.41 -10.24
N VAL A 340 21.89 5.44 -9.57
CA VAL A 340 21.30 4.62 -8.52
C VAL A 340 21.91 5.01 -7.18
N VAL A 341 21.07 5.31 -6.21
CA VAL A 341 21.42 5.59 -4.82
C VAL A 341 20.95 4.42 -3.97
N ILE A 342 21.89 3.79 -3.26
CA ILE A 342 21.61 2.77 -2.27
C ILE A 342 21.84 3.37 -0.88
N PRO A 343 20.82 3.48 -0.02
CA PRO A 343 20.99 3.97 1.34
C PRO A 343 21.75 2.93 2.19
N ASN A 344 22.41 3.36 3.27
CA ASN A 344 23.24 2.48 4.11
C ASN A 344 22.48 1.28 4.72
N PHE A 345 21.19 1.45 5.01
CA PHE A 345 20.34 0.42 5.63
C PHE A 345 19.11 0.15 4.75
N PRO A 346 19.30 -0.40 3.53
CA PRO A 346 18.22 -0.49 2.55
C PRO A 346 17.09 -1.40 3.02
N GLY A 347 17.39 -2.47 3.77
CA GLY A 347 16.38 -3.38 4.34
C GLY A 347 15.50 -2.76 5.43
N GLN A 348 15.91 -1.66 6.05
CA GLN A 348 15.15 -0.96 7.12
C GLN A 348 14.67 0.42 6.68
N PHE A 349 14.86 0.76 5.40
CA PHE A 349 14.71 2.12 4.90
C PHE A 349 13.29 2.69 5.06
N SER A 350 12.27 1.84 4.92
CA SER A 350 10.88 2.24 5.13
C SER A 350 10.62 2.71 6.57
N ALA A 351 11.26 2.08 7.56
CA ALA A 351 11.17 2.52 8.95
C ALA A 351 11.83 3.90 9.15
N SER A 352 12.96 4.16 8.49
CA SER A 352 13.58 5.50 8.52
C SER A 352 12.65 6.57 7.96
N GLY A 353 11.89 6.26 6.91
CA GLY A 353 10.91 7.19 6.36
C GLY A 353 9.67 7.39 7.21
N MET A 354 9.23 6.37 7.95
CA MET A 354 8.15 6.53 8.95
C MET A 354 8.53 7.54 10.04
N LEU A 355 9.81 7.63 10.43
CA LEU A 355 10.29 8.66 11.37
C LEU A 355 10.24 10.08 10.79
N MET A 356 10.21 10.21 9.45
CA MET A 356 10.15 11.48 8.75
C MET A 356 8.71 11.91 8.43
N ALA A 357 7.74 11.02 8.62
CA ALA A 357 6.34 11.27 8.30
C ALA A 357 5.69 12.16 9.36
N GLU A 358 4.92 13.15 8.89
CA GLU A 358 4.20 14.08 9.74
C GLU A 358 2.73 13.65 9.90
N PRO A 359 2.05 14.03 10.99
CA PRO A 359 0.61 13.82 11.10
C PRO A 359 -0.12 14.50 9.94
N ARG A 360 -0.90 13.72 9.18
CA ARG A 360 -1.63 14.20 8.01
C ARG A 360 -3.02 13.58 7.98
N HIS A 361 -4.02 14.40 7.73
CA HIS A 361 -5.39 13.95 7.48
C HIS A 361 -5.90 14.63 6.23
N ASP A 362 -6.37 13.83 5.27
CA ASP A 362 -7.03 14.33 4.07
C ASP A 362 -8.54 14.21 4.25
N PHE A 363 -9.27 15.28 3.91
CA PHE A 363 -10.72 15.31 3.93
C PHE A 363 -11.22 15.73 2.57
N VAL A 364 -12.24 15.03 2.08
CA VAL A 364 -12.85 15.31 0.79
C VAL A 364 -14.36 15.42 0.94
N ARG A 365 -14.94 16.33 0.15
CA ARG A 365 -16.38 16.56 0.02
C ARG A 365 -16.70 16.84 -1.45
N THR A 366 -17.71 16.17 -1.98
CA THR A 366 -18.20 16.49 -3.33
C THR A 366 -19.15 17.68 -3.31
N TYR A 367 -18.88 18.66 -4.16
CA TYR A 367 -19.80 19.75 -4.49
C TYR A 367 -20.13 19.69 -5.99
N TYR A 368 -21.35 19.28 -6.33
CA TYR A 368 -21.77 19.05 -7.72
C TYR A 368 -22.66 20.19 -8.22
N ARG A 369 -22.07 21.15 -8.94
CA ARG A 369 -22.76 22.25 -9.63
C ARG A 369 -21.96 22.70 -10.85
N PRO A 370 -22.62 23.23 -11.90
CA PRO A 370 -21.95 24.03 -12.92
C PRO A 370 -21.20 25.21 -12.29
N LEU A 371 -20.02 25.53 -12.83
CA LEU A 371 -19.16 26.57 -12.26
C LEU A 371 -19.83 27.95 -12.28
N ASP A 372 -20.56 28.26 -13.35
CA ASP A 372 -21.33 29.50 -13.53
C ASP A 372 -22.56 29.61 -12.59
N GLN A 373 -22.97 28.50 -11.98
CA GLN A 373 -24.10 28.42 -11.05
C GLN A 373 -23.66 28.09 -9.61
N THR A 374 -22.36 28.15 -9.34
CA THR A 374 -21.79 27.77 -8.04
C THR A 374 -22.04 28.87 -7.00
N ASP A 375 -22.63 28.48 -5.87
CA ASP A 375 -22.67 29.33 -4.67
C ASP A 375 -21.33 29.22 -3.96
N PHE A 376 -20.44 30.17 -4.24
CA PHE A 376 -19.12 30.23 -3.63
C PHE A 376 -19.16 30.44 -2.11
N ILE A 377 -20.22 31.05 -1.58
CA ILE A 377 -20.40 31.19 -0.13
C ILE A 377 -20.71 29.81 0.46
N GLY A 378 -21.61 29.06 -0.16
CA GLY A 378 -21.92 27.68 0.21
C GLY A 378 -20.69 26.76 0.12
N LEU A 379 -19.88 26.89 -0.94
CA LEU A 379 -18.63 26.15 -1.07
C LEU A 379 -17.62 26.50 0.04
N GLY A 380 -17.52 27.79 0.40
CA GLY A 380 -16.71 28.26 1.53
C GLY A 380 -17.11 27.61 2.85
N ARG A 381 -18.42 27.50 3.14
CA ARG A 381 -18.91 26.81 4.35
C ARG A 381 -18.49 25.35 4.41
N ILE A 382 -18.47 24.64 3.27
CA ILE A 382 -18.01 23.26 3.21
C ILE A 382 -16.51 23.16 3.55
N ALA A 383 -15.71 24.10 3.06
CA ALA A 383 -14.28 24.18 3.42
C ALA A 383 -14.12 24.44 4.92
N ASP A 384 -14.84 25.41 5.49
CA ASP A 384 -14.82 25.73 6.92
C ASP A 384 -15.19 24.50 7.79
N GLU A 385 -16.23 23.75 7.39
CA GLU A 385 -16.62 22.51 8.07
C GLU A 385 -15.51 21.45 8.03
N MET A 386 -14.78 21.34 6.91
CA MET A 386 -13.62 20.44 6.80
C MET A 386 -12.45 20.91 7.65
N GLU A 387 -12.19 22.22 7.75
CA GLU A 387 -11.15 22.76 8.62
C GLU A 387 -11.43 22.47 10.11
N VAL A 388 -12.68 22.65 10.54
CA VAL A 388 -13.10 22.31 11.91
C VAL A 388 -12.84 20.83 12.18
N LEU A 389 -13.27 19.95 11.27
CA LEU A 389 -13.03 18.51 11.40
C LEU A 389 -11.53 18.18 11.43
N ALA A 390 -10.71 18.86 10.63
CA ALA A 390 -9.26 18.68 10.63
C ALA A 390 -8.64 19.05 11.98
N ARG A 391 -9.06 20.17 12.58
CA ARG A 391 -8.61 20.60 13.93
C ARG A 391 -8.99 19.60 15.00
N GLU A 392 -10.22 19.08 14.96
CA GLU A 392 -10.68 18.05 15.89
C GLU A 392 -9.89 16.74 15.79
N ARG A 393 -9.48 16.35 14.57
CA ARG A 393 -8.77 15.08 14.33
C ARG A 393 -7.28 15.16 14.61
N ILE A 394 -6.64 16.28 14.29
CA ILE A 394 -5.19 16.47 14.48
C ILE A 394 -4.89 16.89 15.93
N GLY A 395 -5.74 17.73 16.54
CA GLY A 395 -5.62 18.13 17.94
C GLY A 395 -4.43 19.04 18.28
N THR A 396 -3.72 19.60 17.29
CA THR A 396 -2.57 20.50 17.49
C THR A 396 -2.90 21.96 17.14
N THR A 397 -2.11 22.90 17.66
CA THR A 397 -2.27 24.35 17.39
C THR A 397 -1.50 24.82 16.15
N ASP A 398 -0.53 24.05 15.66
CA ASP A 398 0.26 24.38 14.46
C ASP A 398 -0.11 23.42 13.33
N ILE A 399 -1.21 23.75 12.61
CA ILE A 399 -1.76 22.95 11.51
C ILE A 399 -1.58 23.75 10.23
N ARG A 400 -0.81 23.20 9.28
CA ARG A 400 -0.77 23.71 7.91
C ARG A 400 -1.93 23.13 7.11
N MET A 401 -2.87 23.98 6.72
CA MET A 401 -4.00 23.60 5.87
C MET A 401 -3.68 23.89 4.42
N ARG A 402 -3.96 22.91 3.54
CA ARG A 402 -3.86 23.06 2.08
C ARG A 402 -5.23 22.73 1.49
N HIS A 403 -5.74 23.62 0.66
CA HIS A 403 -7.03 23.46 -0.01
C HIS A 403 -6.82 23.16 -1.48
N PHE A 404 -7.57 22.19 -1.99
CA PHE A 404 -7.56 21.79 -3.38
C PHE A 404 -9.01 21.77 -3.89
N LEU A 405 -9.21 22.16 -5.15
CA LEU A 405 -10.50 22.08 -5.82
C LEU A 405 -10.31 21.30 -7.12
N GLU A 406 -10.95 20.16 -7.23
CA GLU A 406 -11.03 19.41 -8.49
C GLU A 406 -12.22 19.88 -9.31
N VAL A 407 -11.95 20.38 -10.52
CA VAL A 407 -12.96 20.90 -11.45
C VAL A 407 -12.86 20.11 -12.76
N ARG A 408 -14.00 19.83 -13.38
CA ARG A 408 -14.09 19.12 -14.66
C ARG A 408 -14.78 20.02 -15.70
N TYR A 409 -14.32 19.95 -16.96
CA TYR A 409 -14.88 20.68 -18.10
C TYR A 409 -16.12 20.02 -18.68
#